data_AF-R2RM24-F1
#
_entry.id   AF-R2RM24-F1
#
_cell.length_a   1.000
_cell.length_b   1.000
_cell.length_c   1.000
_cell.angle_alpha   90.00
_cell.angle_beta   90.00
_cell.angle_gamma   90.00
#
_symmetry.space_group_name_H-M   'P 1'
#
loop_
_entity.id
_entity.type
_entity.pdbx_description
1 polymer ?
#
loop_
_entity_poly.entity_id
_entity_poly.type
_entity_poly.pdbx_seq_one_letter_code
_entity_poly.pdbx_strand_id
1 'polypeptide(L)' 'MLRKLFVCISGRKEMIMDKEAVIERLKKDLDLPNFKGRLEEKEYTEEEYQKIKNDLNDYFENYVRNIEN' A
#
# COMPACT_ATOMS: atom_id res chain seq x y z
N MET A 1 19.30 -6.74 -28.56
CA MET A 1 17.93 -6.45 -29.04
C MET A 1 16.99 -7.25 -28.16
N LEU A 2 16.19 -6.65 -27.28
CA LEU A 2 14.87 -6.15 -27.62
C LEU A 2 14.38 -5.12 -26.59
N ARG A 3 13.86 -4.01 -27.12
CA ARG A 3 12.94 -3.04 -26.52
C ARG A 3 13.44 -2.16 -25.37
N LYS A 4 14.11 -1.11 -25.84
CA LYS A 4 14.03 0.25 -25.30
C LYS A 4 12.55 0.70 -25.24
N LEU A 5 12.26 1.50 -24.20
CA LEU A 5 11.21 2.54 -24.13
C LEU A 5 9.79 2.08 -23.76
N PHE A 6 9.35 2.51 -22.57
CA PHE A 6 8.02 2.94 -22.11
C PHE A 6 8.14 2.91 -20.57
N VAL A 7 8.18 4.00 -19.82
CA VAL A 7 7.22 5.10 -19.81
C VAL A 7 7.90 6.38 -19.31
N CYS A 8 7.61 7.47 -20.01
CA CYS A 8 7.90 8.84 -19.66
C CYS A 8 7.33 9.20 -18.27
N ILE A 9 8.13 9.91 -17.47
CA ILE A 9 7.77 11.19 -16.85
C ILE A 9 6.26 11.30 -16.48
N SER A 10 5.87 10.70 -15.37
CA SER A 10 4.73 11.21 -14.61
C SER A 10 5.34 12.04 -13.49
N GLY A 11 5.28 13.37 -13.64
CA GLY A 11 5.63 14.28 -12.56
C GLY A 11 4.92 13.80 -11.30
N ARG A 12 5.69 13.34 -10.31
CA ARG A 12 5.18 12.94 -9.00
C ARG A 12 4.56 14.17 -8.38
N LYS A 13 3.28 14.39 -8.63
CA LYS A 13 2.45 15.14 -7.73
C LYS A 13 2.40 14.27 -6.49
N GLU A 14 3.21 14.63 -5.51
CA GLU A 14 3.19 13.99 -4.19
C GLU A 14 1.76 14.13 -3.70
N MET A 15 0.98 13.06 -3.86
CA MET A 15 -0.41 13.03 -3.41
C MET A 15 -0.35 12.76 -1.94
N ILE A 16 -0.49 13.84 -1.19
CA ILE A 16 -0.63 13.78 0.24
C ILE A 16 -2.04 13.27 0.54
N MET A 17 -2.11 12.21 1.32
CA MET A 17 -3.35 11.52 1.68
C MET A 17 -3.51 11.53 3.20
N ASP A 18 -4.71 11.85 3.66
CA ASP A 18 -5.06 11.69 5.05
C ASP A 18 -5.11 10.22 5.46
N LYS A 19 -4.87 9.97 6.75
CA LYS A 19 -4.97 8.65 7.38
C LYS A 19 -6.25 7.89 6.99
N GLU A 20 -7.39 8.56 7.02
CA GLU A 20 -8.68 7.92 6.72
C GLU A 20 -8.76 7.46 5.26
N ALA A 21 -8.30 8.31 4.33
CA ALA A 21 -8.24 7.98 2.91
C ALA A 21 -7.29 6.79 2.65
N VAL A 22 -6.16 6.74 3.34
CA VAL A 22 -5.23 5.59 3.29
C VAL A 22 -5.93 4.32 3.78
N ILE A 23 -6.63 4.37 4.91
CA ILE A 23 -7.34 3.20 5.46
C ILE A 23 -8.43 2.73 4.50
N GLU A 24 -9.26 3.62 3.98
CA GLU A 24 -10.32 3.26 3.03
C GLU A 24 -9.77 2.63 1.75
N ARG A 25 -8.68 3.17 1.22
CA ARG A 25 -8.01 2.58 0.06
C ARG A 25 -7.43 1.21 0.38
N LEU A 26 -6.74 1.05 1.51
CA LEU A 26 -6.21 -0.26 1.92
C LEU A 26 -7.32 -1.30 2.09
N LYS A 27 -8.46 -0.92 2.67
CA LYS A 27 -9.64 -1.81 2.78
C LYS A 27 -10.10 -2.30 1.41
N LYS A 28 -10.14 -1.41 0.42
CA LYS A 28 -10.59 -1.75 -0.93
C LYS A 28 -9.55 -2.53 -1.72
N ASP A 29 -8.29 -2.13 -1.65
CA ASP A 29 -7.18 -2.74 -2.41
C ASP A 29 -6.84 -4.15 -1.91
N LEU A 30 -6.97 -4.39 -0.60
CA LEU A 30 -6.68 -5.68 0.03
C LEU A 30 -7.95 -6.50 0.31
N ASP A 31 -9.13 -6.00 -0.08
CA ASP A 31 -10.45 -6.61 0.18
C ASP A 31 -10.69 -6.92 1.68
N LEU A 32 -10.30 -5.99 2.56
CA LEU A 32 -10.38 -6.11 4.01
C LEU A 32 -11.46 -5.18 4.59
N PRO A 33 -12.75 -5.55 4.56
CA PRO A 33 -13.84 -4.68 5.02
C PRO A 33 -13.72 -4.28 6.50
N ASN A 34 -13.12 -5.15 7.32
CA ASN A 34 -12.95 -4.95 8.76
C ASN A 34 -11.54 -4.49 9.17
N PHE A 35 -10.71 -4.03 8.23
CA PHE A 35 -9.37 -3.54 8.56
C PHE A 35 -9.44 -2.34 9.52
N LYS A 36 -8.84 -2.51 10.70
CA LYS A 36 -8.68 -1.46 11.71
C LYS A 36 -7.19 -1.27 11.98
N GLY A 37 -6.49 -0.66 11.02
CA GLY A 37 -5.09 -0.29 11.18
C GLY A 37 -4.93 0.85 12.19
N ARG A 38 -4.01 0.72 13.15
CA ARG A 38 -3.54 1.85 13.96
C ARG A 38 -2.49 2.63 13.17
N LEU A 39 -2.96 3.46 12.25
CA LEU A 39 -2.12 4.44 11.56
C LEU A 39 -2.06 5.74 12.36
N GLU A 40 -0.93 6.45 12.25
CA GLU A 40 -0.74 7.77 12.87
C GLU A 40 -1.55 8.83 12.13
N GLU A 41 -1.98 9.87 12.84
CA GLU A 41 -2.64 11.03 12.25
C GLU A 41 -1.58 11.95 11.62
N LYS A 42 -1.14 11.54 10.43
CA LYS A 42 -0.21 12.29 9.60
C LYS A 42 -0.62 12.25 8.14
N GLU A 43 -0.03 13.18 7.41
CA GLU A 43 -0.08 13.25 5.97
C GLU A 43 0.81 12.14 5.37
N TYR A 44 0.19 11.21 4.66
CA TYR A 44 0.89 10.10 4.00
C TYR A 44 1.17 10.44 2.55
N THR A 45 2.38 10.18 2.09
CA THR A 45 2.68 10.25 0.65
C THR A 45 2.28 8.97 -0.06
N GLU A 46 2.15 9.02 -1.38
CA GLU A 46 1.94 7.83 -2.20
C GLU A 46 3.05 6.77 -1.99
N GLU A 47 4.29 7.20 -1.77
CA GLU A 47 5.40 6.26 -1.50
C GLU A 47 5.21 5.52 -0.18
N GLU A 48 4.78 6.23 0.87
CA GLU A 48 4.46 5.61 2.16
C GLU A 48 3.26 4.66 2.06
N TYR A 49 2.21 5.04 1.31
CA TYR A 49 1.06 4.17 1.05
C TYR A 49 1.49 2.83 0.44
N GLN A 50 2.31 2.88 -0.62
CA GLN A 50 2.81 1.67 -1.29
C GLN A 50 3.65 0.82 -0.35
N LYS A 51 4.44 1.45 0.51
CA LYS A 51 5.23 0.73 1.52
C LYS A 51 4.35 0.02 2.54
N ILE A 52 3.36 0.72 3.10
CA ILE A 52 2.40 0.15 4.07
C ILE A 52 1.64 -1.02 3.44
N LYS A 53 1.21 -0.88 2.19
CA LYS A 53 0.50 -1.94 1.44
C LYS A 53 1.37 -3.19 1.30
N ASN A 54 2.64 -3.04 0.93
CA ASN A 54 3.56 -4.16 0.81
C ASN A 54 3.84 -4.82 2.16
N ASP A 55 4.13 -4.02 3.20
CA ASP A 55 4.36 -4.53 4.56
C ASP A 55 3.13 -5.32 5.06
N LEU A 56 1.92 -4.86 4.77
CA LEU A 56 0.69 -5.57 5.13
C LEU A 56 0.55 -6.89 4.38
N ASN A 57 0.79 -6.90 3.07
CA ASN A 57 0.74 -8.11 2.26
C ASN A 57 1.76 -9.16 2.74
N ASP A 58 2.99 -8.71 3.02
CA ASP A 58 4.04 -9.58 3.55
C ASP A 58 3.66 -10.13 4.93
N TYR A 59 3.03 -9.31 5.78
CA TYR A 59 2.51 -9.78 7.07
C TYR A 59 1.44 -10.87 6.89
N PHE A 60 0.52 -10.70 5.94
CA PHE A 60 -0.50 -11.72 5.64
C PHE A 60 0.10 -13.01 5.08
N GLU A 61 1.01 -12.91 4.09
CA GLU A 61 1.70 -14.05 3.51
C GLU A 61 2.48 -14.83 4.56
N ASN A 62 3.23 -14.13 5.42
CA ASN A 62 3.96 -14.78 6.51
C ASN A 62 3.03 -15.37 7.55
N TYR A 63 1.93 -14.69 7.91
CA TYR A 63 0.96 -15.20 8.87
C TYR A 63 0.31 -16.50 8.38
N VAL A 64 -0.13 -16.56 7.11
CA VAL A 64 -0.75 -17.76 6.51
C VAL A 64 0.26 -18.90 6.39
N ARG A 65 1.50 -18.62 5.98
CA ARG A 65 2.55 -19.65 5.86
C ARG A 65 2.97 -20.23 7.21
N ASN A 66 2.84 -19.47 8.30
CA ASN A 66 3.24 -19.95 9.63
C ASN A 66 2.16 -20.80 10.33
N ILE A 67 0.98 -21.02 9.73
CA ILE A 67 -0.09 -21.87 10.29
C ILE A 67 0.07 -23.35 9.84
N GLU A 68 1.01 -23.65 8.93
CA GLU A 68 1.27 -25.01 8.44
C GLU A 68 2.43 -25.74 9.18
N ASN A 69 2.91 -25.22 10.32
CA ASN A 69 3.93 -25.89 11.15
C ASN A 69 3.37 -26.50 12.44
#